data_AF-A0A9E2A9T2-F1
#
_entry.id   AF-A0A9E2A9T2-F1
#
_cell.length_a   1.000
_cell.length_b   1.000
_cell.length_c   1.000
_cell.angle_alpha   90.00
_cell.angle_beta   90.00
_cell.angle_gamma   90.00
#
_symmetry.space_group_name_H-M   'P 1'
#
loop_
_entity.id
_entity.type
_entity.pdbx_description
1 polymer ?
#
loop_
_entity_poly.entity_id
_entity_poly.type
_entity_poly.pdbx_seq_one_letter_code
_entity_poly.pdbx_strand_id
1 'polypeptide(L)'
;MNSHLVLLRTSYWVAAIADFIIALLVLIPERMGVTEFVYPMGLMSAVAFSWAVMLIIADRQPLERRWVLLPTMLVVLLLGVAGIYAAVAGVIPLSRVIASSTAVALVLGLLTYTWVKTRKI
;
A
#
# COMPACT_ATOMS: atom_id res chain seq x y z
N MET A 1 -26.70 -0.41 7.67
CA MET A 1 -25.64 -0.50 6.64
C MET A 1 -24.89 -1.81 6.84
N ASN A 2 -24.74 -2.66 5.82
CA ASN A 2 -24.12 -3.98 5.97
C ASN A 2 -22.65 -3.84 6.42
N SER A 3 -22.30 -4.36 7.60
CA SER A 3 -20.98 -4.14 8.24
C SER A 3 -19.81 -4.60 7.36
N HIS A 4 -20.04 -5.58 6.49
CA HIS A 4 -19.03 -6.08 5.56
C HIS A 4 -18.73 -5.11 4.42
N LEU A 5 -19.76 -4.40 3.92
CA LEU A 5 -19.57 -3.36 2.92
C LEU A 5 -18.73 -2.22 3.49
N VAL A 6 -19.06 -1.75 4.69
CA VAL A 6 -18.31 -0.68 5.36
C VAL A 6 -16.84 -1.07 5.49
N LEU A 7 -16.56 -2.29 5.95
CA LEU A 7 -15.20 -2.78 6.14
C LEU A 7 -14.40 -2.85 4.83
N LEU A 8 -15.02 -3.33 3.74
CA LEU A 8 -14.39 -3.34 2.41
C LEU A 8 -14.06 -1.93 1.93
N ARG A 9 -15.03 -1.00 2.04
CA ARG A 9 -14.83 0.40 1.64
C ARG A 9 -13.70 1.04 2.44
N THR A 10 -13.71 0.90 3.76
CA THR A 10 -12.64 1.42 4.62
C THR A 10 -11.28 0.85 4.21
N SER A 11 -11.22 -0.44 3.88
CA SER A 11 -9.96 -1.07 3.47
C SER A 11 -9.44 -0.54 2.14
N TYR A 12 -10.31 -0.37 1.14
CA TYR A 12 -9.93 0.23 -0.14
C TYR A 12 -9.46 1.67 0.03
N TRP A 13 -10.18 2.48 0.80
CA TRP A 13 -9.81 3.87 1.03
C TRP A 13 -8.50 4.01 1.81
N VAL A 14 -8.29 3.22 2.86
CA VAL A 14 -7.03 3.24 3.62
C VAL A 14 -5.85 2.84 2.73
N ALA A 15 -5.99 1.77 1.94
CA ALA A 15 -4.93 1.35 1.02
C ALA A 15 -4.69 2.39 -0.09
N ALA A 16 -5.75 2.98 -0.67
CA ALA A 16 -5.61 3.99 -1.71
C ALA A 16 -4.92 5.26 -1.19
N ILE A 17 -5.25 5.71 0.02
CA ILE A 17 -4.59 6.86 0.65
C ILE A 17 -3.12 6.54 0.90
N ALA A 18 -2.81 5.34 1.40
CA ALA A 18 -1.42 4.92 1.58
C ALA A 18 -0.65 4.92 0.25
N ASP A 19 -1.23 4.39 -0.81
CA ASP A 19 -0.61 4.37 -2.14
C ASP A 19 -0.41 5.78 -2.74
N PHE A 20 -1.36 6.71 -2.54
CA PHE A 20 -1.15 8.11 -2.95
C PHE A 20 -0.01 8.77 -2.17
N ILE A 21 0.06 8.54 -0.87
CA ILE A 21 1.16 9.07 -0.04
C ILE A 21 2.49 8.51 -0.54
N ILE A 22 2.57 7.19 -0.78
CA ILE A 22 3.79 6.56 -1.32
C ILE A 22 4.12 7.12 -2.69
N ALA A 23 3.14 7.26 -3.59
CA ALA A 23 3.35 7.82 -4.93
C ALA A 23 3.98 9.21 -4.86
N LEU A 24 3.51 10.08 -3.96
CA LEU A 24 4.07 11.42 -3.77
C LEU A 24 5.46 11.38 -3.14
N LEU A 25 5.69 10.50 -2.16
CA LEU A 25 6.99 10.36 -1.50
C LEU A 25 8.06 9.85 -2.46
N VAL A 26 7.74 8.85 -3.29
CA VAL A 26 8.71 8.29 -4.25
C VAL A 26 8.87 9.16 -5.49
N LEU A 27 7.92 10.04 -5.82
CA LEU A 27 8.09 11.02 -6.90
C LEU A 27 9.23 12.01 -6.63
N ILE A 28 9.55 12.26 -5.35
CA ILE A 28 10.60 13.19 -4.92
C ILE A 28 11.67 12.37 -4.17
N PRO A 29 12.72 11.87 -4.84
CA PRO A 29 13.71 10.96 -4.26
C PRO A 29 14.31 11.43 -2.93
N GLU A 30 14.54 12.74 -2.77
CA GLU A 30 15.07 13.34 -1.54
C GLU A 30 14.20 13.03 -0.31
N ARG A 31 12.88 12.89 -0.50
CA ARG A 31 11.94 12.50 0.56
C ARG A 31 12.15 11.07 1.01
N MET A 32 12.64 10.20 0.13
CA MET A 32 13.00 8.82 0.44
C MET A 32 14.43 8.68 0.93
N GLY A 33 15.25 9.74 0.80
CA GLY A 33 16.61 9.79 1.33
C GLY A 33 17.65 9.30 0.34
N VAL A 34 17.29 9.28 -0.94
CA VAL A 34 18.13 8.86 -2.05
C VAL A 34 18.01 9.89 -3.18
N THR A 35 19.07 10.18 -3.91
CA THR A 35 19.05 11.21 -4.98
C THR A 35 19.30 10.63 -6.37
N GLU A 36 19.90 9.44 -6.46
CA GLU A 36 20.36 8.86 -7.74
C GLU A 36 19.30 8.01 -8.45
N PHE A 37 18.19 7.67 -7.77
CA PHE A 37 17.20 6.71 -8.27
C PHE A 37 15.97 7.36 -8.92
N VAL A 38 16.12 8.54 -9.53
CA VAL A 38 15.01 9.35 -10.07
C VAL A 38 14.09 8.54 -11.00
N TYR A 39 14.65 7.81 -11.97
CA TYR A 39 13.86 7.07 -12.95
C TYR A 39 13.09 5.87 -12.34
N PRO A 40 13.74 4.91 -11.63
CA PRO A 40 13.04 3.83 -10.95
C PRO A 40 11.96 4.31 -9.97
N MET A 41 12.24 5.39 -9.26
CA MET A 41 11.29 5.97 -8.30
C MET A 41 10.11 6.66 -8.98
N GLY A 42 10.34 7.34 -10.11
CA GLY A 42 9.26 7.86 -10.95
C GLY A 42 8.36 6.77 -11.51
N LEU A 43 8.93 5.64 -11.94
CA LEU A 43 8.15 4.46 -12.36
C LEU A 43 7.31 3.90 -11.19
N MET A 44 7.91 3.74 -10.02
CA MET A 44 7.19 3.29 -8.83
C MET A 44 6.07 4.25 -8.43
N SER A 45 6.29 5.57 -8.58
CA SER A 45 5.28 6.60 -8.33
C SER A 45 4.07 6.41 -9.24
N ALA A 46 4.31 6.23 -10.54
CA ALA A 46 3.25 6.00 -11.51
C ALA A 46 2.46 4.71 -11.19
N VAL A 47 3.15 3.64 -10.78
CA VAL A 47 2.51 2.38 -10.38
C VAL A 47 1.67 2.56 -9.12
N ALA A 48 2.21 3.16 -8.06
CA ALA A 48 1.49 3.40 -6.80
C ALA A 48 0.26 4.30 -7.02
N PHE A 49 0.41 5.38 -7.78
CA PHE A 49 -0.71 6.26 -8.11
C PHE A 49 -1.80 5.52 -8.89
N SER A 50 -1.41 4.72 -9.89
CA SER A 50 -2.35 3.91 -10.67
C SER A 50 -3.07 2.87 -9.81
N TRP A 51 -2.37 2.26 -8.86
CA TRP A 51 -2.94 1.31 -7.91
C TRP A 51 -3.96 1.99 -6.97
N ALA A 52 -3.65 3.19 -6.48
CA ALA A 52 -4.56 3.99 -5.67
C ALA A 52 -5.87 4.29 -6.42
N VAL A 53 -5.78 4.68 -7.70
CA VAL A 53 -6.95 4.91 -8.56
C VAL A 53 -7.73 3.61 -8.77
N MET A 54 -7.04 2.49 -9.00
CA MET A 54 -7.68 1.17 -9.13
C MET A 54 -8.47 0.79 -7.87
N LEU A 55 -7.94 1.08 -6.67
CA LEU A 55 -8.62 0.82 -5.39
C LEU A 55 -9.89 1.68 -5.23
N ILE A 56 -9.85 2.95 -5.64
CA ILE A 56 -11.06 3.80 -5.69
C ILE A 56 -12.09 3.24 -6.68
N ILE A 57 -11.64 2.72 -7.82
CA ILE A 57 -12.53 2.07 -8.79
C ILE A 57 -13.11 0.78 -8.19
N ALA A 58 -12.34 0.01 -7.42
CA ALA A 58 -12.82 -1.19 -6.74
C ALA A 58 -13.93 -0.89 -5.70
N ASP A 59 -13.88 0.30 -5.07
CA ASP A 59 -14.86 0.76 -4.09
C ASP A 59 -16.30 0.89 -4.64
N ARG A 60 -16.47 1.06 -5.97
CA ARG A 60 -17.81 1.16 -6.58
C ARG A 60 -18.61 -0.14 -6.50
N GLN A 61 -17.94 -1.29 -6.51
CA GLN A 61 -18.55 -2.64 -6.42
C GLN A 61 -17.72 -3.51 -5.47
N PRO A 62 -17.70 -3.19 -4.17
CA PRO A 62 -16.69 -3.70 -3.25
C PRO A 62 -16.80 -5.21 -2.99
N LEU A 63 -18.03 -5.77 -3.05
CA LEU A 63 -18.28 -7.21 -2.90
C LEU A 63 -17.82 -8.01 -4.13
N GLU A 64 -18.17 -7.55 -5.33
CA GLU A 64 -17.80 -8.20 -6.59
C GLU A 64 -16.27 -8.14 -6.81
N ARG A 65 -15.64 -7.05 -6.37
CA ARG A 65 -14.21 -6.77 -6.56
C ARG A 65 -13.35 -7.09 -5.35
N ARG A 66 -13.87 -7.82 -4.36
CA ARG A 66 -13.15 -8.22 -3.13
C ARG A 66 -11.80 -8.89 -3.38
N TRP A 67 -11.68 -9.58 -4.52
CA TRP A 67 -10.45 -10.27 -4.91
C TRP A 67 -9.27 -9.30 -5.05
N VAL A 68 -9.51 -8.01 -5.29
CA VAL A 68 -8.50 -6.94 -5.37
C VAL A 68 -7.72 -6.80 -4.06
N LEU A 69 -8.28 -7.21 -2.92
CA LEU A 69 -7.55 -7.23 -1.64
C LEU A 69 -6.32 -8.15 -1.68
N LEU A 70 -6.38 -9.28 -2.39
CA LEU A 70 -5.26 -10.24 -2.47
C LEU A 70 -4.01 -9.64 -3.12
N PRO A 71 -4.05 -9.10 -4.35
CA PRO A 71 -2.87 -8.47 -4.94
C PRO A 71 -2.46 -7.22 -4.16
N THR A 72 -3.37 -6.47 -3.55
CA THR A 72 -3.00 -5.33 -2.69
C THR A 72 -2.24 -5.76 -1.44
N MET A 73 -2.64 -6.86 -0.78
CA MET A 73 -1.87 -7.43 0.32
C MET A 73 -0.48 -7.86 -0.13
N LEU A 74 -0.36 -8.46 -1.32
CA LEU A 74 0.93 -8.83 -1.90
C LEU A 74 1.81 -7.58 -2.14
N VAL A 75 1.27 -6.53 -2.75
CA VAL A 75 2.00 -5.27 -2.99
C VAL A 75 2.48 -4.66 -1.67
N VAL A 76 1.60 -4.54 -0.67
CA VAL A 76 1.94 -3.99 0.64
C VAL A 76 3.04 -4.81 1.33
N LEU A 77 2.94 -6.15 1.27
CA LEU A 77 3.97 -7.04 1.80
C LEU A 77 5.32 -6.86 1.09
N LEU A 78 5.32 -6.85 -0.24
CA LEU A 78 6.53 -6.70 -1.04
C LEU A 78 7.21 -5.33 -0.82
N LEU A 79 6.42 -4.26 -0.66
CA LEU A 79 6.95 -2.94 -0.31
C LEU A 79 7.59 -2.95 1.08
N GLY A 80 6.99 -3.66 2.05
CA GLY A 80 7.59 -3.87 3.36
C GLY A 80 8.94 -4.60 3.29
N VAL A 81 8.99 -5.71 2.53
CA VAL A 81 10.23 -6.48 2.32
C VAL A 81 11.31 -5.61 1.63
N ALA A 82 10.94 -4.86 0.61
CA ALA A 82 11.86 -3.96 -0.09
C ALA A 82 12.41 -2.87 0.84
N GLY A 83 11.57 -2.29 1.70
CA GLY A 83 11.98 -1.31 2.70
C GLY A 83 12.97 -1.89 3.72
N ILE A 84 12.69 -3.08 4.26
CA ILE A 84 13.58 -3.78 5.19
C ILE A 84 14.92 -4.10 4.51
N TYR A 85 14.88 -4.63 3.29
CA TYR A 85 16.08 -4.94 2.53
C TYR A 85 16.94 -3.70 2.28
N ALA A 86 16.34 -2.58 1.88
CA ALA A 86 17.04 -1.31 1.70
C ALA A 86 17.70 -0.79 3.00
N ALA A 87 17.08 -1.04 4.16
CA ALA A 87 17.65 -0.73 5.46
C ALA A 87 18.90 -1.58 5.77
N VAL A 88 18.78 -2.91 5.55
CA VAL A 88 19.87 -3.87 5.79
C VAL A 88 21.05 -3.60 4.85
N ALA A 89 20.76 -3.20 3.61
CA ALA A 89 21.78 -2.81 2.62
C ALA A 89 22.41 -1.43 2.89
N GLY A 90 21.96 -0.69 3.91
CA GLY A 90 22.50 0.63 4.25
C GLY A 90 22.09 1.76 3.31
N VAL A 91 21.10 1.54 2.42
CA VAL A 91 20.61 2.54 1.45
C VAL A 91 19.73 3.58 2.13
N ILE A 92 18.94 3.19 3.14
CA ILE A 92 18.01 4.05 3.86
C ILE A 92 18.23 3.89 5.37
N PRO A 93 18.20 4.98 6.17
CA PRO A 93 18.36 4.89 7.61
C PRO A 93 17.23 4.07 8.27
N LEU A 94 17.61 3.26 9.27
CA LEU A 94 16.70 2.35 9.98
C LEU A 94 15.47 3.07 10.59
N SER A 95 15.63 4.31 11.04
CA SER A 95 14.54 5.12 11.60
C SER A 95 13.38 5.33 10.62
N ARG A 96 13.68 5.50 9.31
CA ARG A 96 12.65 5.63 8.27
C ARG A 96 11.93 4.32 8.01
N VAL A 97 12.65 3.21 8.12
CA VAL A 97 12.13 1.87 7.89
C VAL A 97 11.20 1.43 9.02
N ILE A 98 11.45 1.85 10.26
CA ILE A 98 10.53 1.61 11.38
C ILE A 98 9.16 2.24 11.11
N ALA A 99 9.14 3.50 10.68
CA ALA A 99 7.90 4.20 10.36
C ALA A 99 7.15 3.54 9.20
N SER A 100 7.84 3.23 8.10
CA SER A 100 7.22 2.58 6.93
C SER A 100 6.77 1.14 7.24
N SER A 101 7.55 0.37 8.01
CA SER A 101 7.19 -0.99 8.43
C SER A 101 5.96 -0.99 9.34
N THR A 102 5.83 0.02 10.19
CA THR A 102 4.63 0.21 11.04
C THR A 102 3.40 0.46 10.17
N ALA A 103 3.51 1.35 9.18
CA ALA A 103 2.43 1.61 8.23
C ALA A 103 2.04 0.36 7.44
N VAL A 104 3.04 -0.39 6.94
CA VAL A 104 2.83 -1.68 6.25
C VAL A 104 2.10 -2.67 7.15
N ALA A 105 2.52 -2.82 8.41
CA ALA A 105 1.88 -3.75 9.35
C ALA A 105 0.41 -3.37 9.62
N LEU A 106 0.10 -2.09 9.78
CA LEU A 106 -1.26 -1.60 10.00
C LEU A 106 -2.15 -1.83 8.78
N VAL A 107 -1.69 -1.44 7.58
CA VAL A 107 -2.44 -1.62 6.34
C VAL A 107 -2.63 -3.11 6.05
N LEU A 108 -1.58 -3.92 6.14
CA LEU A 108 -1.65 -5.35 5.90
C LEU A 108 -2.55 -6.05 6.91
N GLY A 109 -2.49 -5.66 8.19
CA GLY A 109 -3.38 -6.17 9.23
C GLY A 109 -4.85 -5.85 8.94
N LEU A 110 -5.15 -4.62 8.53
CA LEU A 110 -6.49 -4.22 8.11
C LEU A 110 -6.98 -5.04 6.91
N LEU A 111 -6.17 -5.12 5.84
CA LEU A 111 -6.53 -5.86 4.63
C LEU A 111 -6.76 -7.35 4.91
N THR A 112 -5.90 -7.96 5.73
CA THR A 112 -6.00 -9.37 6.13
C THR A 112 -7.26 -9.61 6.94
N TYR A 113 -7.54 -8.77 7.94
CA TYR A 113 -8.76 -8.87 8.74
C TYR A 113 -10.02 -8.74 7.87
N THR A 114 -10.03 -7.77 6.95
CA THR A 114 -11.13 -7.57 6.01
C THR A 114 -11.32 -8.77 5.10
N TRP A 115 -10.25 -9.33 4.55
CA TRP A 115 -10.30 -10.51 3.71
C TRP A 115 -10.92 -11.70 4.45
N VAL A 116 -10.42 -12.01 5.65
CA VAL A 116 -10.91 -13.14 6.47
C VAL A 116 -12.39 -12.97 6.80
N LYS A 117 -12.82 -11.75 7.16
CA LYS A 117 -14.21 -11.47 7.57
C LYS A 117 -15.19 -11.42 6.40
N THR A 118 -14.73 -11.14 5.19
CA THR A 118 -15.60 -10.98 3.99
C THR A 118 -15.57 -12.20 3.06
N ARG A 119 -14.73 -13.20 3.36
CA ARG A 119 -14.58 -14.44 2.58
C ARG A 119 -15.85 -15.31 2.52
N LYS A 120 -16.70 -15.27 3.55
CA LYS A 120 -17.87 -16.16 3.71
C LYS A 120 -19.18 -15.61 3.12
N ILE A 121 -19.12 -14.47 2.45
CA ILE A 121 -20.26 -13.83 1.75
C ILE A 121 -20.20 -14.18 0.27
#